data_AF-A0A3E2W1W3-F1
#
_entry.id   AF-A0A3E2W1W3-F1
#
_cell.length_a   1.000
_cell.length_b   1.000
_cell.length_c   1.000
_cell.angle_alpha   90.00
_cell.angle_beta   90.00
_cell.angle_gamma   90.00
#
_symmetry.space_group_name_H-M   'P 1'
#
loop_
_entity.id
_entity.type
_entity.pdbx_description
1 polymer ?
#
loop_
_entity_poly.entity_id
_entity_poly.type
_entity_poly.pdbx_seq_one_letter_code
_entity_poly.pdbx_strand_id
1 'polypeptide(L)'
;MAKQKHPKEGFQHSDYGRIKKVCSIWICINHALQKDDVINTYRIQETCETNIWHAAKEDYDLITAVMVYPKKEAVQTEKEIANAVKQKDENKQRLLELLKILFIKNLAIVDKKEQLQKGYGILMEREIEEEVMDMCNFSDFIEQRGIEKGLEQGIEQGLLQGIAVGKKEGKAEGKVEATILHVKKLMQRINVSAVDAMNMLDVEDDIRPAILQSLQHS
;
A
#
# COMPACT_ATOMS: atom_id res chain seq x y z
N MET A 1 -10.76 -19.02 15.73
CA MET A 1 -12.18 -19.39 15.50
C MET A 1 -13.05 -18.20 15.85
N ALA A 2 -13.81 -17.65 14.91
CA ALA A 2 -14.69 -16.51 15.14
C ALA A 2 -15.96 -16.92 15.92
N LYS A 3 -16.20 -16.29 17.07
CA LYS A 3 -17.45 -16.32 17.86
C LYS A 3 -17.54 -14.94 18.55
N GLN A 4 -18.62 -14.16 18.52
CA GLN A 4 -20.06 -14.42 18.35
C GLN A 4 -20.76 -13.24 17.64
N LYS A 5 -21.74 -13.55 16.77
CA LYS A 5 -22.91 -12.69 16.54
C LYS A 5 -23.80 -12.75 17.79
N HIS A 6 -24.38 -11.61 18.18
CA HIS A 6 -25.41 -11.42 19.23
C HIS A 6 -24.91 -11.41 20.70
N PRO A 7 -24.35 -10.29 21.19
CA PRO A 7 -24.31 -10.02 22.63
C PRO A 7 -25.74 -9.81 23.18
N LYS A 8 -25.99 -10.27 24.42
CA LYS A 8 -27.30 -10.15 25.12
C LYS A 8 -27.77 -8.70 25.33
N GLU A 9 -26.90 -7.71 25.15
CA GLU A 9 -27.21 -6.27 25.23
C GLU A 9 -27.39 -5.61 23.85
N GLY A 10 -27.34 -6.39 22.76
CA GLY A 10 -27.53 -5.90 21.40
C GLY A 10 -29.00 -5.79 20.98
N PHE A 11 -29.21 -5.41 19.71
CA PHE A 11 -30.52 -5.31 19.05
C PHE A 11 -31.23 -6.67 18.91
N GLN A 12 -31.65 -7.27 20.01
CA GLN A 12 -32.62 -8.36 20.03
C GLN A 12 -33.97 -7.77 20.44
N HIS A 13 -34.93 -7.79 19.52
CA HIS A 13 -36.33 -7.41 19.75
C HIS A 13 -36.60 -5.95 20.17
N SER A 14 -35.74 -4.99 19.82
CA SER A 14 -36.03 -3.57 20.08
C SER A 14 -37.05 -3.02 19.08
N ASP A 15 -38.17 -2.47 19.57
CA ASP A 15 -39.10 -1.67 18.78
C ASP A 15 -38.36 -0.57 18.02
N TYR A 16 -38.74 -0.30 16.77
CA TYR A 16 -38.17 0.77 15.94
C TYR A 16 -38.23 2.16 16.63
N GLY A 17 -39.12 2.35 17.61
CA GLY A 17 -39.21 3.57 18.42
C GLY A 17 -38.19 3.68 19.57
N ARG A 18 -37.27 2.72 19.75
CA ARG A 18 -36.24 2.72 20.79
C ARG A 18 -34.81 2.67 20.23
N ILE A 19 -34.59 3.28 19.06
CA ILE A 19 -33.26 3.33 18.46
C ILE A 19 -32.32 4.12 19.39
N LYS A 20 -31.21 3.49 19.77
CA LYS A 20 -30.15 4.12 20.56
C LYS A 20 -29.13 4.77 19.62
N LYS A 21 -28.55 5.87 20.08
CA LYS A 21 -27.44 6.52 19.38
C LYS A 21 -26.25 5.57 19.23
N VAL A 22 -25.75 5.45 18.00
CA VAL A 22 -24.59 4.65 17.65
C VAL A 22 -23.36 5.55 17.54
N CYS A 23 -22.29 5.20 18.26
CA CYS A 23 -20.98 5.82 18.13
C CYS A 23 -20.02 4.85 17.44
N SER A 24 -19.42 5.29 16.33
CA SER A 24 -18.44 4.52 15.57
C SER A 24 -17.08 5.22 15.62
N ILE A 25 -16.06 4.56 16.17
CA ILE A 25 -14.71 5.12 16.31
C ILE A 25 -13.76 4.37 15.36
N TRP A 26 -13.04 5.12 14.54
CA TRP A 26 -12.13 4.61 13.52
C TRP A 26 -10.73 5.10 13.82
N ILE A 27 -9.82 4.17 14.14
CA ILE A 27 -8.42 4.47 14.38
C ILE A 27 -7.68 4.33 13.05
N CYS A 28 -7.27 5.46 12.50
CA CYS A 28 -6.65 5.57 11.19
C CYS A 28 -5.13 5.65 11.37
N ILE A 29 -4.46 4.49 11.34
CA ILE A 29 -3.01 4.37 11.58
C ILE A 29 -2.21 4.69 10.30
N ASN A 30 -2.84 4.57 9.13
CA ASN A 30 -2.23 4.87 7.84
C ASN A 30 -2.92 6.03 7.10
N HIS A 31 -2.45 7.25 7.34
CA HIS A 31 -2.94 8.51 6.74
C HIS A 31 -1.81 9.41 6.21
N ALA A 32 -2.17 10.44 5.45
CA ALA A 32 -1.22 11.46 4.99
C ALA A 32 -0.75 12.35 6.17
N LEU A 33 0.52 12.79 6.15
CA LEU A 33 1.17 13.57 7.24
C LEU A 33 0.37 14.80 7.69
N GLN A 34 -0.35 15.46 6.78
CA GLN A 34 -1.22 16.60 7.10
C GLN A 34 -2.35 16.28 8.09
N LYS A 35 -2.63 15.00 8.35
CA LYS A 35 -3.65 14.54 9.30
C LYS A 35 -3.05 14.07 10.63
N ASP A 36 -1.76 14.28 10.88
CA ASP A 36 -1.15 13.91 12.16
C ASP A 36 -1.77 14.65 13.33
N ASP A 37 -2.01 13.92 14.42
CA ASP A 37 -2.64 14.40 15.66
C ASP A 37 -4.03 15.04 15.46
N VAL A 38 -4.78 14.55 14.48
CA VAL A 38 -6.14 15.02 14.18
C VAL A 38 -7.20 14.07 14.74
N ILE A 39 -8.25 14.63 15.33
CA ILE A 39 -9.48 13.91 15.66
C ILE A 39 -10.65 14.65 15.01
N ASN A 40 -11.31 13.99 14.06
CA ASN A 40 -12.52 14.52 13.43
C ASN A 40 -13.75 13.82 14.01
N THR A 41 -14.78 14.61 14.33
CA THR A 41 -16.07 14.08 14.76
C THR A 41 -17.13 14.51 13.76
N TYR A 42 -17.85 13.53 13.20
CA TYR A 42 -18.93 13.73 12.24
C TYR A 42 -20.25 13.39 12.94
N ARG A 43 -21.22 14.31 12.86
CA ARG A 43 -22.54 14.21 13.49
C ARG A 43 -23.60 14.63 12.50
N ILE A 44 -24.82 14.15 12.69
CA ILE A 44 -25.96 14.60 11.90
C ILE A 44 -26.46 15.92 12.49
N GLN A 45 -26.67 16.90 11.62
CA GLN A 45 -27.26 18.19 11.96
C GLN A 45 -28.38 18.48 10.98
N GLU A 46 -29.58 18.69 11.51
CA GLU A 46 -30.76 19.06 10.72
C GLU A 46 -30.65 20.51 10.23
N THR A 47 -31.06 20.73 8.97
CA THR A 47 -31.32 22.06 8.40
C THR A 47 -32.69 22.07 7.73
N CYS A 48 -33.40 23.20 7.79
CA CYS A 48 -34.71 23.38 7.15
C CYS A 48 -34.55 24.24 5.90
N GLU A 49 -34.91 23.71 4.73
CA GLU A 49 -34.77 24.43 3.44
C GLU A 49 -36.07 25.10 2.96
N THR A 50 -37.20 24.82 3.61
CA THR A 50 -38.51 25.37 3.23
C THR A 50 -39.22 25.95 4.45
N ASN A 51 -40.23 25.24 4.96
CA ASN A 51 -40.89 25.61 6.21
C ASN A 51 -39.99 25.20 7.38
N ILE A 52 -40.01 26.03 8.42
CA ILE A 52 -39.25 25.77 9.65
C ILE A 52 -40.05 24.76 10.47
N TRP A 53 -39.49 23.56 10.60
CA TRP A 53 -39.96 22.52 11.51
C TRP A 53 -38.77 21.70 11.98
N HIS A 54 -38.60 21.56 13.29
CA HIS A 54 -37.45 20.88 13.88
C HIS A 54 -37.88 19.63 14.65
N ALA A 55 -37.22 18.51 14.38
CA ALA A 55 -37.34 17.31 15.21
C ALA A 55 -36.52 17.45 16.50
N ALA A 56 -36.86 16.66 17.53
CA ALA A 56 -35.99 16.56 18.71
C ALA A 56 -34.64 15.95 18.30
N LYS A 57 -33.55 16.42 18.89
CA LYS A 57 -32.19 16.01 18.49
C LYS A 57 -31.98 14.51 18.59
N GLU A 58 -32.58 13.91 19.61
CA GLU A 58 -32.51 12.49 19.90
C GLU A 58 -33.14 11.63 18.80
N ASP A 59 -34.06 12.20 18.01
CA ASP A 59 -34.78 11.49 16.95
C ASP A 59 -33.96 11.44 15.64
N TYR A 60 -33.07 12.40 15.39
CA TYR A 60 -32.28 12.48 14.15
C TYR A 60 -30.77 12.27 14.35
N ASP A 61 -30.18 12.66 15.49
CA ASP A 61 -28.73 12.52 15.79
C ASP A 61 -28.39 11.11 16.29
N LEU A 62 -28.77 10.11 15.49
CA LEU A 62 -28.66 8.69 15.82
C LEU A 62 -27.26 8.12 15.54
N ILE A 63 -26.40 8.83 14.81
CA ILE A 63 -25.07 8.35 14.40
C ILE A 63 -24.01 9.41 14.69
N THR A 64 -22.91 8.98 15.29
CA THR A 64 -21.68 9.78 15.40
C THR A 64 -20.50 8.94 14.94
N ALA A 65 -19.72 9.47 14.01
CA ALA A 65 -18.46 8.87 13.57
C ALA A 65 -17.28 9.70 14.09
N VAL A 66 -16.32 9.05 14.73
CA VAL A 66 -15.08 9.68 15.22
C VAL A 66 -13.90 9.06 14.48
N MET A 67 -13.16 9.87 13.74
CA MET A 67 -11.94 9.45 13.04
C MET A 67 -10.74 9.96 13.84
N VAL A 68 -9.91 9.06 14.33
CA VAL A 68 -8.72 9.35 15.12
C VAL A 68 -7.48 9.07 14.28
N TYR A 69 -6.60 10.06 14.13
CA TYR A 69 -5.37 9.98 13.34
C TYR A 69 -4.14 10.20 14.25
N PRO A 70 -3.58 9.13 14.86
CA PRO A 70 -2.39 9.24 15.70
C PRO A 70 -1.17 9.69 14.88
N LYS A 71 -0.28 10.54 15.43
CA LYS A 71 0.94 10.95 14.71
C LYS A 71 1.80 9.75 14.30
N LYS A 72 2.21 9.73 13.02
CA LYS A 72 3.15 8.74 12.49
C LYS A 72 4.59 9.01 12.93
N GLU A 73 5.43 7.98 12.90
CA GLU A 73 6.89 8.20 12.89
C GLU A 73 7.25 8.93 11.59
N ALA A 74 7.55 10.22 11.69
CA ALA A 74 8.08 10.96 10.57
C ALA A 74 9.58 10.62 10.41
N VAL A 75 10.01 10.32 9.19
CA VAL A 75 11.39 10.59 8.77
C VAL A 75 11.51 12.10 8.80
N GLN A 76 12.34 12.62 9.71
CA GLN A 76 12.50 14.06 9.89
C GLN A 76 12.73 14.72 8.53
N THR A 77 11.79 15.55 8.10
CA THR A 77 12.01 16.50 7.02
C THR A 77 11.66 17.86 7.60
N GLU A 78 12.62 18.78 7.51
CA GLU A 78 12.74 20.04 8.28
C GLU A 78 11.65 21.11 7.98
N LYS A 79 10.47 20.69 7.52
CA LYS A 79 9.38 21.58 7.09
C LYS A 79 8.08 21.38 7.89
N GLU A 80 8.13 21.09 9.18
CA GLU A 80 6.96 21.29 10.04
C GLU A 80 6.87 22.78 10.44
N ILE A 81 6.47 23.57 9.45
CA ILE A 81 6.24 25.02 9.54
C ILE A 81 4.98 25.27 10.37
N ALA A 82 5.17 26.04 11.44
CA ALA A 82 4.27 27.06 11.97
C ALA A 82 2.80 26.96 11.53
N ASN A 83 1.96 26.30 12.34
CA ASN A 83 0.58 26.69 12.63
C ASN A 83 -0.06 25.65 13.58
N ALA A 84 0.25 25.73 14.88
CA ALA A 84 -0.54 25.05 15.90
C ALA A 84 -1.09 26.11 16.86
N VAL A 85 -2.29 26.59 16.56
CA VAL A 85 -3.03 27.55 17.39
C VAL A 85 -3.94 26.78 18.36
N LYS A 86 -3.75 27.10 19.66
CA LYS A 86 -4.70 27.11 20.80
C LYS A 86 -5.12 25.80 21.46
N GLN A 87 -5.01 25.84 22.80
CA GLN A 87 -5.58 24.96 23.83
C GLN A 87 -5.87 23.53 23.38
N LYS A 88 -4.81 22.72 23.41
CA LYS A 88 -4.92 21.28 23.26
C LYS A 88 -5.65 20.70 24.47
N ASP A 89 -6.79 20.06 24.22
CA ASP A 89 -7.47 19.20 25.18
C ASP A 89 -6.51 18.09 25.64
N GLU A 90 -6.11 18.16 26.92
CA GLU A 90 -5.07 17.29 27.49
C GLU A 90 -5.42 15.80 27.36
N ASN A 91 -6.71 15.45 27.50
CA ASN A 91 -7.17 14.06 27.38
C ASN A 91 -7.06 13.56 25.94
N LYS A 92 -7.38 14.41 24.95
CA LYS A 92 -7.24 14.05 23.54
C LYS A 92 -5.78 13.89 23.14
N GLN A 93 -4.89 14.74 23.65
CA GLN A 93 -3.45 14.58 23.42
C GLN A 93 -2.95 13.29 24.05
N ARG A 94 -3.33 13.02 25.30
CA ARG A 94 -2.97 11.79 25.99
C ARG A 94 -3.46 10.54 25.25
N LEU A 95 -4.67 10.57 24.69
CA LEU A 95 -5.16 9.48 23.82
C LEU A 95 -4.31 9.32 22.56
N LEU A 96 -3.98 10.41 21.86
CA LEU A 96 -3.17 10.36 20.64
C LEU A 96 -1.76 9.85 20.91
N GLU A 97 -1.15 10.26 22.03
CA GLU A 97 0.17 9.79 22.46
C GLU A 97 0.16 8.31 22.85
N LEU A 98 -0.88 7.84 23.54
CA LEU A 98 -1.08 6.43 23.85
C LEU A 98 -1.17 5.60 22.57
N LEU A 99 -2.02 6.02 21.63
CA LEU A 99 -2.18 5.33 20.35
C LEU A 99 -0.88 5.36 19.54
N LYS A 100 -0.14 6.47 19.58
CA LYS A 100 1.20 6.55 18.98
C LYS A 100 2.13 5.49 19.56
N ILE A 101 2.22 5.33 20.88
CA ILE A 101 3.07 4.31 21.52
C ILE A 101 2.65 2.90 21.13
N LEU A 102 1.35 2.62 20.99
CA LEU A 102 0.87 1.31 20.53
C LEU A 102 1.32 1.02 19.10
N PHE A 103 1.17 1.99 18.20
CA PHE A 103 1.35 1.81 16.75
C PHE A 103 2.74 2.19 16.20
N ILE A 104 3.64 2.69 17.04
CA ILE A 104 5.02 2.97 16.66
C ILE A 104 5.74 1.67 16.26
N LYS A 105 6.48 1.68 15.14
CA LYS A 105 7.11 0.45 14.62
C LYS A 105 8.41 0.13 15.35
N ASN A 106 9.26 1.13 15.53
CA ASN A 106 10.62 0.94 16.01
C ASN A 106 10.78 1.04 17.55
N LEU A 107 9.75 0.63 18.30
CA LEU A 107 9.81 0.56 19.76
C LEU A 107 9.65 -0.88 20.21
N ALA A 108 10.57 -1.37 21.03
CA ALA A 108 10.53 -2.73 21.54
C ALA A 108 9.24 -2.94 22.35
N ILE A 109 8.65 -4.15 22.25
CA ILE A 109 7.42 -4.50 22.97
C ILE A 109 7.58 -4.29 24.49
N VAL A 110 8.77 -4.57 25.03
CA VAL A 110 9.09 -4.35 26.45
C VAL A 110 8.97 -2.87 26.80
N ASP A 111 9.55 -1.99 25.99
CA ASP A 111 9.51 -0.53 26.21
C ASP A 111 8.10 0.04 26.01
N LYS A 112 7.33 -0.50 25.04
CA LYS A 112 5.91 -0.16 24.87
C LYS A 112 5.12 -0.47 26.14
N LYS A 113 5.25 -1.69 26.67
CA LYS A 113 4.58 -2.13 27.90
C LYS A 113 4.96 -1.24 29.07
N GLU A 114 6.26 -0.95 29.24
CA GLU A 114 6.74 -0.08 30.31
C GLU A 114 6.16 1.35 30.20
N GLN A 115 6.16 1.95 29.01
CA GLN A 115 5.62 3.29 28.79
C GLN A 115 4.10 3.35 29.00
N LEU A 116 3.36 2.34 28.55
CA LEU A 116 1.91 2.25 28.77
C LEU A 116 1.58 2.07 30.26
N GLN A 117 2.36 1.26 30.98
CA GLN A 117 2.17 1.03 32.41
C GLN A 117 2.53 2.26 33.25
N LYS A 118 3.72 2.85 33.05
CA LYS A 118 4.18 4.01 33.82
C LYS A 118 3.48 5.31 33.43
N GLY A 119 3.27 5.54 32.13
CA GLY A 119 2.73 6.79 31.60
C GLY A 119 1.20 6.87 31.63
N TYR A 120 0.51 5.72 31.53
CA TYR A 120 -0.95 5.68 31.41
C TYR A 120 -1.64 4.82 32.46
N GLY A 121 -0.88 4.17 33.35
CA GLY A 121 -1.43 3.35 34.43
C GLY A 121 -2.07 2.05 33.96
N ILE A 122 -1.75 1.60 32.73
CA ILE A 122 -2.28 0.35 32.17
C ILE A 122 -1.52 -0.81 32.79
N LEU A 123 -2.18 -1.56 33.67
CA LEU A 123 -1.58 -2.73 34.29
C LEU A 123 -1.40 -3.83 33.24
N MET A 124 -0.17 -4.28 33.06
CA MET A 124 0.20 -5.34 32.11
C MET A 124 -0.15 -6.72 32.68
N GLU A 125 -1.45 -6.95 32.87
CA GLU A 125 -1.99 -8.27 33.19
C GLU A 125 -1.94 -9.17 31.93
N ARG A 126 -1.94 -10.51 32.11
CA ARG A 126 -1.74 -11.48 31.01
C ARG A 126 -2.62 -11.20 29.78
N GLU A 127 -3.90 -10.90 29.98
CA GLU A 127 -4.84 -10.64 28.87
C GLU A 127 -4.49 -9.35 28.11
N ILE A 128 -4.25 -8.25 28.83
CA ILE A 128 -3.85 -6.96 28.24
C ILE A 128 -2.47 -7.08 27.57
N GLU A 129 -1.57 -7.85 28.16
CA GLU A 129 -0.24 -8.12 27.62
C GLU A 129 -0.31 -8.85 26.27
N GLU A 130 -1.16 -9.86 26.17
CA GLU A 130 -1.45 -10.60 24.93
C GLU A 130 -2.09 -9.68 23.89
N GLU A 131 -3.09 -8.87 24.26
CA GLU A 131 -3.73 -7.92 23.34
C GLU A 131 -2.76 -6.88 22.77
N VAL A 132 -1.86 -6.34 23.60
CA VAL A 132 -0.82 -5.41 23.15
C VAL A 132 0.16 -6.10 22.19
N MET A 133 0.49 -7.37 22.46
CA MET A 133 1.36 -8.16 21.59
C MET A 133 0.69 -8.42 20.24
N ASP A 134 -0.57 -8.85 20.24
CA ASP A 134 -1.37 -9.08 19.04
C ASP A 134 -1.52 -7.80 18.20
N MET A 135 -1.77 -6.66 18.84
CA MET A 135 -1.87 -5.38 18.14
C MET A 135 -0.55 -4.93 17.53
N CYS A 136 0.59 -5.16 18.19
CA CYS A 136 1.91 -4.90 17.60
C CYS A 136 2.16 -5.81 16.38
N ASN A 137 1.88 -7.10 16.54
CA ASN A 137 2.03 -8.09 15.47
C ASN A 137 1.09 -7.83 14.29
N PHE A 138 -0.08 -7.20 14.52
CA PHE A 138 -1.03 -6.88 13.45
C PHE A 138 -0.43 -5.89 12.44
N SER A 139 0.33 -4.88 12.90
CA SER A 139 1.01 -3.94 12.00
C SER A 139 2.07 -4.65 11.17
N ASP A 140 2.91 -5.47 11.80
CA ASP A 140 3.97 -6.23 11.14
C ASP A 140 3.39 -7.21 10.12
N PHE A 141 2.29 -7.88 10.46
CA PHE A 141 1.59 -8.81 9.58
C PHE A 141 1.08 -8.15 8.30
N ILE A 142 0.50 -6.94 8.39
CA ILE A 142 0.01 -6.21 7.22
C ILE A 142 1.17 -5.75 6.32
N GLU A 143 2.27 -5.28 6.91
CA GLU A 143 3.47 -4.87 6.18
C GLU A 143 4.13 -6.05 5.47
N GLN A 144 4.32 -7.16 6.17
CA GLN A 144 4.92 -8.37 5.63
C GLN A 144 4.10 -8.93 4.46
N ARG A 145 2.77 -8.94 4.58
CA ARG A 145 1.87 -9.30 3.48
C ARG A 145 1.95 -8.32 2.29
N GLY A 146 2.18 -7.04 2.56
CA GLY A 146 2.40 -6.03 1.53
C GLY A 146 3.69 -6.25 0.75
N ILE A 147 4.79 -6.53 1.47
CA ILE A 147 6.11 -6.83 0.89
C ILE A 147 6.04 -8.13 0.07
N GLU A 148 5.43 -9.18 0.61
CA GLU A 148 5.29 -10.47 -0.07
C GLU A 148 4.55 -10.32 -1.41
N LYS A 149 3.41 -9.62 -1.42
CA LYS A 149 2.67 -9.33 -2.65
C LYS A 149 3.46 -8.47 -3.63
N GLY A 150 4.19 -7.47 -3.12
CA GLY A 150 5.01 -6.59 -3.95
C GLY A 150 6.16 -7.33 -4.62
N LEU A 151 6.81 -8.24 -3.88
CA LEU A 151 7.89 -9.08 -4.39
C LEU A 151 7.37 -10.10 -5.41
N GLU A 152 6.25 -10.76 -5.12
CA GLU A 152 5.60 -11.71 -6.03
C GLU A 152 5.24 -11.03 -7.37
N GLN A 153 4.58 -9.88 -7.30
CA GLN A 153 4.25 -9.09 -8.50
C GLN A 153 5.49 -8.62 -9.26
N GLY A 154 6.53 -8.18 -8.53
CA GLY A 154 7.78 -7.73 -9.13
C GLY A 154 8.53 -8.86 -9.86
N ILE A 155 8.58 -10.06 -9.26
CA ILE A 155 9.20 -11.23 -9.88
C ILE A 155 8.40 -11.69 -11.10
N GLU A 156 7.07 -11.75 -11.01
CA GLU A 156 6.22 -12.16 -12.13
C GLU A 156 6.37 -11.21 -13.32
N GLN A 157 6.29 -9.90 -13.08
CA GLN A 157 6.47 -8.89 -14.12
C GLN A 157 7.88 -8.92 -14.71
N GLY A 158 8.91 -9.03 -13.86
CA GLY A 158 10.30 -9.12 -14.29
C GLY A 158 10.57 -10.35 -15.16
N LEU A 159 10.01 -11.50 -14.79
CA LEU A 159 10.16 -12.74 -15.57
C LEU A 159 9.46 -12.64 -16.92
N LEU A 160 8.22 -12.13 -16.96
CA LEU A 160 7.47 -11.96 -18.21
C LEU A 160 8.19 -10.99 -19.16
N GLN A 161 8.68 -9.87 -18.65
CA GLN A 161 9.45 -8.90 -19.43
C GLN A 161 10.76 -9.51 -19.91
N GLY A 162 11.50 -10.21 -19.03
CA GLY A 162 12.75 -10.88 -19.38
C GLY A 162 12.58 -11.92 -20.48
N ILE A 163 11.56 -12.78 -20.39
CA ILE A 163 11.25 -13.78 -21.43
C ILE A 163 10.87 -13.09 -22.75
N ALA A 164 10.07 -12.03 -22.69
CA ALA A 164 9.63 -11.31 -23.89
C ALA A 164 10.79 -10.62 -24.61
N VAL A 165 11.70 -9.98 -23.86
CA VAL A 165 12.92 -9.35 -24.40
C VAL A 165 13.85 -10.41 -24.96
N GLY A 166 14.18 -11.45 -24.18
CA GLY A 166 15.08 -12.52 -24.61
C GLY A 166 14.58 -13.27 -25.85
N LYS A 167 13.26 -13.49 -25.99
CA LYS A 167 12.68 -14.10 -27.18
C LYS A 167 12.78 -13.19 -28.42
N LYS A 168 12.68 -11.87 -28.25
CA LYS A 168 12.85 -10.91 -29.36
C LYS A 168 14.32 -10.85 -29.79
N GLU A 169 15.24 -10.72 -28.84
CA GLU A 169 16.68 -10.68 -29.11
C GLU A 169 17.16 -11.98 -29.75
N GLY A 170 16.85 -13.14 -29.17
CA GLY A 170 17.25 -14.43 -29.74
C GLY A 170 16.66 -14.70 -31.13
N LYS A 171 15.46 -14.18 -31.44
CA LYS A 171 14.91 -14.28 -32.80
C LYS A 171 15.66 -13.37 -33.79
N ALA A 172 16.09 -12.18 -33.36
CA ALA A 172 16.88 -11.27 -34.18
C ALA A 172 18.28 -11.84 -34.44
N GLU A 173 18.97 -12.31 -33.40
CA GLU A 173 20.28 -12.97 -33.51
C GLU A 173 20.23 -14.20 -34.41
N GLY A 174 19.26 -15.11 -34.19
CA GLY A 174 19.11 -16.30 -35.02
C GLY A 174 18.79 -15.98 -36.50
N LYS A 175 18.10 -14.88 -36.77
CA LYS A 175 17.86 -14.40 -38.15
C LYS A 175 19.17 -13.95 -38.80
N VAL A 176 20.00 -13.19 -38.08
CA VAL A 176 21.30 -12.73 -38.58
C VAL A 176 22.22 -13.93 -38.84
N GLU A 177 22.38 -14.85 -37.87
CA GLU A 177 23.24 -16.03 -38.01
C GLU A 177 22.83 -16.93 -39.18
N ALA A 178 21.53 -17.21 -39.33
CA ALA A 178 21.02 -17.99 -40.45
C ALA A 178 21.30 -17.29 -41.78
N THR A 179 21.13 -15.97 -41.85
CA THR A 179 21.38 -15.19 -43.07
C THR A 179 22.87 -15.19 -43.44
N ILE A 180 23.78 -15.05 -42.46
CA ILE A 180 25.23 -15.18 -42.67
C ILE A 180 25.56 -16.54 -43.31
N LEU A 181 24.98 -17.63 -42.78
CA LEU A 181 25.21 -18.98 -43.30
C LEU A 181 24.72 -19.12 -44.75
N HIS A 182 23.54 -18.60 -45.07
CA HIS A 182 22.98 -18.64 -46.42
C HIS A 182 23.82 -17.82 -47.41
N VAL A 183 24.21 -16.60 -47.04
CA VAL A 183 25.08 -15.73 -47.85
C VAL A 183 26.41 -16.43 -48.13
N LYS A 184 27.06 -17.00 -47.10
CA LYS A 184 28.34 -17.71 -47.24
C LYS A 184 28.24 -18.91 -48.19
N LYS A 185 27.17 -19.72 -48.08
CA LYS A 185 26.92 -20.85 -48.99
C LYS A 185 26.68 -20.40 -50.43
N LEU A 186 26.01 -19.26 -50.63
CA LEU A 186 25.72 -18.72 -51.96
C LEU A 186 27.00 -18.21 -52.65
N MET A 187 27.83 -17.46 -51.90
CA MET A 187 29.14 -17.00 -52.36
C MET A 187 30.02 -18.17 -52.84
N GLN A 188 30.04 -19.27 -52.08
CA GLN A 188 30.84 -20.46 -52.42
C GLN A 188 30.33 -21.21 -53.66
N ARG A 189 29.01 -21.27 -53.88
CA ARG A 189 28.42 -22.04 -54.99
C ARG A 189 28.41 -21.30 -56.32
N ILE A 190 28.18 -19.99 -56.28
CA ILE A 190 27.91 -19.18 -57.48
C ILE A 190 29.06 -18.19 -57.76
N ASN A 191 30.07 -18.13 -56.88
CA ASN A 191 31.23 -17.23 -56.98
C ASN A 191 30.85 -15.75 -57.15
N VAL A 192 29.92 -15.30 -56.31
CA VAL A 192 29.43 -13.91 -56.26
C VAL A 192 29.99 -13.19 -55.04
N SER A 193 30.04 -11.85 -55.10
CA SER A 193 30.46 -11.04 -53.95
C SER A 193 29.44 -11.12 -52.80
N ALA A 194 29.86 -10.80 -51.57
CA ALA A 194 28.95 -10.78 -50.42
C ALA A 194 27.77 -9.80 -50.62
N VAL A 195 28.03 -8.67 -51.28
CA VAL A 195 27.00 -7.65 -51.57
C VAL A 195 25.98 -8.17 -52.59
N ASP A 196 26.46 -8.81 -53.66
CA ASP A 196 25.57 -9.39 -54.67
C ASP A 196 24.77 -10.56 -54.11
N ALA A 197 25.38 -11.39 -53.26
CA ALA A 197 24.69 -12.48 -52.57
C ALA A 197 23.57 -11.97 -51.66
N MET A 198 23.78 -10.89 -50.92
CA MET A 198 22.74 -10.26 -50.09
C MET A 198 21.63 -9.61 -50.94
N ASN A 199 21.97 -9.01 -52.08
CA ASN A 199 20.98 -8.49 -53.03
C ASN A 199 20.13 -9.62 -53.63
N MET A 200 20.73 -10.76 -54.00
CA MET A 200 20.00 -11.92 -54.51
C MET A 200 19.07 -12.56 -53.48
N LEU A 201 19.40 -12.45 -52.19
CA LEU A 201 18.60 -12.97 -51.08
C LEU A 201 17.61 -11.93 -50.53
N ASP A 202 17.53 -10.73 -51.12
CA ASP A 202 16.71 -9.61 -50.65
C ASP A 202 16.87 -9.35 -49.14
N VAL A 203 18.12 -9.37 -48.66
CA VAL A 203 18.44 -9.15 -47.24
C VAL A 203 18.08 -7.73 -46.84
N GLU A 204 17.40 -7.56 -45.71
CA GLU A 204 16.97 -6.26 -45.20
C GLU A 204 18.16 -5.38 -44.80
N ASP A 205 18.07 -4.07 -45.06
CA ASP A 205 19.19 -3.14 -44.91
C ASP A 205 19.69 -2.96 -43.47
N ASP A 206 18.83 -3.21 -42.47
CA ASP A 206 19.13 -3.09 -41.05
C ASP A 206 20.10 -4.17 -40.55
N ILE A 207 20.13 -5.34 -41.19
CA ILE A 207 21.01 -6.46 -40.79
C ILE A 207 22.26 -6.61 -41.67
N ARG A 208 22.34 -5.93 -42.82
CA ARG A 208 23.48 -5.99 -43.76
C ARG A 208 24.83 -5.61 -43.13
N PRO A 209 24.96 -4.55 -42.29
CA PRO A 209 26.24 -4.19 -41.69
C PRO A 209 26.79 -5.29 -40.78
N ALA A 210 25.93 -5.92 -39.98
CA ALA A 210 26.32 -7.01 -39.08
C ALA A 210 26.83 -8.23 -39.87
N ILE A 211 26.15 -8.58 -40.96
CA ILE A 211 26.54 -9.68 -41.84
C ILE A 211 27.90 -9.40 -42.50
N LEU A 212 28.12 -8.20 -43.04
CA LEU A 212 29.38 -7.82 -43.67
C LEU A 212 30.55 -7.85 -42.69
N GLN A 213 30.35 -7.37 -41.46
CA GLN A 213 31.37 -7.39 -40.41
C GLN A 213 31.76 -8.82 -40.02
N SER A 214 30.79 -9.73 -39.89
CA SER A 214 31.06 -11.14 -39.59
C SER A 214 31.77 -11.87 -40.74
N LEU A 215 31.51 -11.49 -42.00
CA LEU A 215 32.14 -12.09 -43.18
C LEU A 215 33.57 -11.55 -43.44
N GLN A 216 33.92 -10.37 -42.94
CA GLN A 216 35.30 -9.83 -43.03
C GLN A 216 36.28 -10.47 -42.05
N HIS A 217 35.78 -11.17 -41.02
CA HIS A 217 36.58 -11.85 -39.99
C HIS A 217 36.56 -13.39 -40.09
N SER A 218 35.99 -13.95 -41.17
CA SER A 218 35.87 -15.40 -41.41
C SER A 218 36.60 -15.84 -42.66
#